data_AF-A0A0J7JUE4-F1
#
_entry.id   AF-A0A0J7JUE4-F1
#
_cell.length_a   1.000
_cell.length_b   1.000
_cell.length_c   1.000
_cell.angle_alpha   90.00
_cell.angle_beta   90.00
_cell.angle_gamma   90.00
#
_symmetry.space_group_name_H-M   'P 1'
#
loop_
_entity.id
_entity.type
_entity.pdbx_description
1 polymer ?
#
loop_
_entity_poly.entity_id
_entity_poly.type
_entity_poly.pdbx_seq_one_letter_code
_entity_poly.pdbx_strand_id
1 'polypeptide(L)'
;PERIKFILHDVSAEVVLVSGALASRIPPVTGVNVVRVDELDKPASNGDMEHRRPSPQDLAYVMYTSGSTGTPKGVAISHAAATQALLAHDRHIPAFSSFLQFAAPTFDVSVFEIFFPLFRGSTLVTVPREDMLDDLPSVLREMNVDACELTPTVAGSLLRSRQYAPKLRLLLTIGEMLSPQVVREFGGGE
;
A
#
# COMPACT_ATOMS: atom_id res chain seq x y z
N PRO A 1 21.71 -1.62 2.77
CA PRO A 1 22.21 -0.86 3.95
C PRO A 1 22.36 0.63 3.66
N GLU A 2 23.17 1.02 2.67
CA GLU A 2 23.45 2.45 2.44
C GLU A 2 22.26 3.27 1.94
N ARG A 3 21.38 2.67 1.14
CA ARG A 3 20.12 3.32 0.76
C ARG A 3 19.23 3.63 1.97
N ILE A 4 19.15 2.71 2.94
CA ILE A 4 18.35 2.91 4.17
C ILE A 4 18.99 4.02 4.99
N LYS A 5 20.32 3.98 5.19
CA LYS A 5 21.07 5.01 5.92
C LYS A 5 20.86 6.40 5.32
N PHE A 6 20.93 6.51 3.99
CA PHE A 6 20.67 7.76 3.27
C PHE A 6 19.25 8.28 3.56
N ILE A 7 18.23 7.44 3.41
CA ILE A 7 16.83 7.82 3.63
C ILE A 7 16.62 8.30 5.07
N LEU A 8 17.13 7.57 6.07
CA LEU A 8 16.99 7.94 7.47
C LEU A 8 17.59 9.30 7.79
N HIS A 9 18.75 9.61 7.20
CA HIS A 9 19.38 10.92 7.34
C HIS A 9 18.60 12.01 6.61
N ASP A 10 18.19 11.76 5.37
CA ASP A 10 17.52 12.75 4.51
C ASP A 10 16.15 13.19 5.06
N VAL A 11 15.37 12.25 5.63
CA VAL A 11 14.11 12.60 6.32
C VAL A 11 14.31 13.06 7.76
N SER A 12 15.54 13.14 8.25
CA SER A 12 15.85 13.43 9.66
C SER A 12 15.07 12.54 10.63
N ALA A 13 15.05 11.22 10.37
CA ALA A 13 14.25 10.28 11.14
C ALA A 13 14.69 10.27 12.61
N GLU A 14 13.74 10.40 13.53
CA GLU A 14 13.99 10.23 14.98
C GLU A 14 13.69 8.81 15.44
N VAL A 15 12.78 8.11 14.74
CA VAL A 15 12.30 6.78 15.09
C VAL A 15 12.18 5.90 13.84
N VAL A 16 12.54 4.63 13.97
CA VAL A 16 12.34 3.60 12.95
C VAL A 16 11.55 2.44 13.54
N LEU A 17 10.40 2.14 12.94
CA LEU A 17 9.60 0.97 13.27
C LEU A 17 10.05 -0.21 12.43
N VAL A 18 10.30 -1.35 13.06
CA VAL A 18 10.78 -2.57 12.38
C VAL A 18 10.25 -3.81 13.11
N SER A 19 10.18 -4.96 12.43
CA SER A 19 10.01 -6.24 13.15
C SER A 19 11.35 -6.72 13.72
N GLY A 20 11.32 -7.56 14.75
CA GLY A 20 12.52 -8.13 15.36
C GLY A 20 13.36 -8.90 14.35
N ALA A 21 12.70 -9.65 13.45
CA ALA A 21 13.35 -10.39 12.36
C ALA A 21 14.11 -9.50 11.37
N LEU A 22 13.72 -8.23 11.21
CA LEU A 22 14.34 -7.29 10.27
C LEU A 22 15.24 -6.25 10.95
N ALA A 23 15.29 -6.21 12.28
CA ALA A 23 16.03 -5.20 13.02
C ALA A 23 17.53 -5.16 12.66
N SER A 24 18.14 -6.31 12.40
CA SER A 24 19.55 -6.40 11.97
C SER A 24 19.83 -5.79 10.60
N ARG A 25 18.80 -5.53 9.79
CA ARG A 25 18.92 -4.86 8.49
C ARG A 25 18.94 -3.33 8.59
N ILE A 26 18.60 -2.78 9.76
CA ILE A 26 18.65 -1.33 9.99
C ILE A 26 20.10 -0.96 10.33
N PRO A 27 20.76 -0.13 9.51
CA PRO A 27 22.13 0.30 9.81
C PRO A 27 22.16 1.13 11.09
N PRO A 28 23.24 1.08 11.88
CA PRO A 28 23.39 1.96 13.03
C PRO A 28 23.45 3.42 12.57
N VAL A 29 22.51 4.25 13.06
CA VAL A 29 22.44 5.69 12.80
C VAL A 29 22.29 6.42 14.12
N THR A 30 23.19 7.37 14.40
CA THR A 30 23.17 8.18 15.62
C THR A 30 21.89 9.01 15.68
N GLY A 31 21.22 9.03 16.84
CA GLY A 31 20.01 9.83 17.06
C GLY A 31 18.71 9.20 16.57
N VAL A 32 18.76 7.98 16.01
CA VAL A 32 17.57 7.24 15.56
C VAL A 32 17.22 6.16 16.56
N ASN A 33 16.02 6.19 17.12
CA ASN A 33 15.50 5.14 17.98
C ASN A 33 14.88 4.00 17.15
N VAL A 34 15.42 2.79 17.24
CA VAL A 34 14.88 1.62 16.53
C VAL A 34 13.91 0.87 17.45
N VAL A 35 12.63 0.87 17.08
CA VAL A 35 11.54 0.25 17.84
C VAL A 35 11.10 -1.02 17.13
N ARG A 36 11.18 -2.15 17.84
CA ARG A 36 10.68 -3.44 17.37
C ARG A 36 9.20 -3.59 17.68
N VAL A 37 8.36 -3.48 16.66
CA VAL A 37 6.89 -3.37 16.83
C VAL A 37 6.25 -4.64 17.35
N ASP A 38 6.85 -5.80 17.08
CA ASP A 38 6.45 -7.13 17.50
C ASP A 38 6.89 -7.48 18.94
N GLU A 39 7.74 -6.66 19.55
CA GLU A 39 8.17 -6.78 20.94
C GLU A 39 7.45 -5.77 21.85
N LEU A 40 6.61 -4.89 21.29
CA LEU A 40 5.84 -3.94 22.07
C LEU A 40 4.74 -4.66 22.85
N ASP A 41 4.67 -4.37 24.15
CA ASP A 41 3.53 -4.77 24.96
C ASP A 41 2.24 -4.21 24.35
N LYS A 42 1.15 -4.99 24.43
CA LYS A 42 -0.16 -4.47 24.07
C LYS A 42 -0.41 -3.21 24.88
N PRO A 43 -0.85 -2.09 24.27
CA PRO A 43 -1.10 -0.88 25.02
C PRO A 43 -2.07 -1.21 26.15
N ALA A 44 -1.65 -0.95 27.39
CA ALA A 44 -2.58 -0.86 28.51
C ALA A 44 -3.66 0.14 28.07
N SER A 45 -4.94 -0.21 28.29
CA SER A 45 -6.12 0.54 27.83
C SER A 45 -5.80 2.02 27.67
N ASN A 46 -5.95 2.57 26.46
CA ASN A 46 -5.65 3.97 26.16
C ASN A 46 -6.17 4.85 27.31
N GLY A 47 -5.27 5.25 28.22
CA GLY A 47 -5.55 6.39 29.08
C GLY A 47 -5.78 7.60 28.16
N ASP A 48 -6.30 8.69 28.71
CA ASP A 48 -6.43 9.98 28.01
C ASP A 48 -5.04 10.52 27.61
N MET A 49 -4.39 9.88 26.65
CA MET A 49 -3.22 10.40 25.97
C MET A 49 -3.74 11.41 24.97
N GLU A 50 -3.42 12.69 25.20
CA GLU A 50 -3.63 13.72 24.19
C GLU A 50 -2.76 13.41 22.98
N HIS A 51 -3.36 12.82 21.96
CA HIS A 51 -2.72 12.66 20.67
C HIS A 51 -2.73 13.99 19.93
N ARG A 52 -1.57 14.38 19.39
CA ARG A 52 -1.51 15.49 18.42
C ARG A 52 -2.47 15.18 17.27
N ARG A 53 -3.40 16.09 17.01
CA ARG A 53 -4.22 16.05 15.80
C ARG A 53 -3.40 16.60 14.63
N PRO A 54 -3.23 15.85 13.53
CA PRO A 54 -2.52 16.36 12.37
C PRO A 54 -3.33 17.48 11.71
N SER A 55 -2.62 18.50 11.21
CA SER A 55 -3.18 19.51 10.32
C SER A 55 -3.25 18.95 8.88
N PRO A 56 -4.21 19.36 8.03
CA PRO A 56 -4.24 18.94 6.62
C PRO A 56 -2.96 19.25 5.84
N GLN A 57 -2.21 20.28 6.24
CA GLN A 57 -0.94 20.66 5.60
C GLN A 57 0.27 19.87 6.13
N ASP A 58 0.12 19.14 7.23
CA ASP A 58 1.17 18.25 7.73
C ASP A 58 1.44 17.13 6.70
N LEU A 59 2.68 16.66 6.64
CA LEU A 59 3.06 15.54 5.79
C LEU A 59 2.38 14.25 6.28
N ALA A 60 1.71 13.56 5.36
CA ALA A 60 1.17 12.23 5.59
C ALA A 60 2.22 11.15 5.34
N TYR A 61 3.00 11.28 4.26
CA TYR A 61 4.07 10.34 3.93
C TYR A 61 5.14 10.96 3.04
N VAL A 62 6.32 10.34 3.04
CA VAL A 62 7.42 10.60 2.10
C VAL A 62 7.82 9.29 1.44
N MET A 63 7.79 9.24 0.12
CA MET A 63 8.20 8.05 -0.65
C MET A 63 9.38 8.34 -1.56
N TYR A 64 10.36 7.43 -1.56
CA TYR A 64 11.58 7.60 -2.32
C TYR A 64 11.52 6.91 -3.68
N THR A 65 11.76 7.68 -4.74
CA THR A 65 11.85 7.17 -6.12
C THR A 65 13.29 7.18 -6.63
N SER A 66 13.53 6.44 -7.72
CA SER A 66 14.79 6.47 -8.45
C SER A 66 14.96 7.85 -9.08
N GLY A 67 15.82 8.71 -8.53
CA GLY A 67 16.14 9.97 -9.17
C GLY A 67 16.89 9.74 -10.48
N SER A 68 16.63 10.57 -11.50
CA SER A 68 17.36 10.54 -12.78
C SER A 68 18.88 10.74 -12.64
N THR A 69 19.30 11.32 -11.51
CA THR A 69 20.71 11.58 -11.15
C THR A 69 21.34 10.44 -10.34
N GLY A 70 20.64 9.32 -10.13
CA GLY A 70 21.10 8.18 -9.32
C GLY A 70 20.89 8.35 -7.81
N THR A 71 20.76 9.58 -7.31
CA THR A 71 20.40 9.85 -5.91
C THR A 71 18.90 9.68 -5.70
N PRO A 72 18.44 8.89 -4.70
CA PRO A 72 17.02 8.79 -4.37
C PRO A 72 16.43 10.15 -4.01
N LYS A 73 15.19 10.42 -4.44
CA LYS A 73 14.47 11.66 -4.13
C LYS A 73 13.20 11.35 -3.34
N GLY A 74 13.03 12.01 -2.19
CA GLY A 74 11.82 11.90 -1.38
C GLY A 74 10.70 12.78 -1.95
N VAL A 75 9.57 12.17 -2.26
CA VAL A 75 8.34 12.86 -2.64
C VAL A 75 7.47 12.99 -1.39
N ALA A 76 7.31 14.21 -0.90
CA ALA A 76 6.55 14.52 0.30
C ALA A 76 5.09 14.83 -0.06
N ILE A 77 4.16 14.12 0.57
CA ILE A 77 2.72 14.25 0.33
C ILE A 77 2.02 14.63 1.63
N SER A 78 1.20 15.69 1.57
CA SER A 78 0.41 16.15 2.73
C SER A 78 -0.85 15.32 2.95
N HIS A 79 -1.41 15.39 4.16
CA HIS A 79 -2.71 14.80 4.46
C HIS A 79 -3.82 15.31 3.51
N ALA A 80 -3.83 16.61 3.19
CA ALA A 80 -4.78 17.20 2.26
C ALA A 80 -4.65 16.62 0.85
N ALA A 81 -3.43 16.44 0.34
CA ALA A 81 -3.22 15.86 -0.99
C ALA A 81 -3.64 14.39 -1.05
N ALA A 82 -3.23 13.59 -0.05
CA ALA A 82 -3.58 12.17 0.03
C ALA A 82 -5.10 11.95 0.12
N THR A 83 -5.77 12.68 1.01
CA THR A 83 -7.23 12.55 1.20
C THR A 83 -8.01 13.07 -0.01
N GLN A 84 -7.54 14.13 -0.67
CA GLN A 84 -8.19 14.62 -1.89
C GLN A 84 -8.11 13.60 -3.03
N ALA A 85 -7.01 12.84 -3.13
CA ALA A 85 -6.93 11.74 -4.09
C ALA A 85 -8.02 10.68 -3.81
N LEU A 86 -8.24 10.30 -2.55
CA LEU A 86 -9.32 9.37 -2.18
C LEU A 86 -10.70 9.92 -2.56
N LEU A 87 -10.99 11.19 -2.23
CA LEU A 87 -12.27 11.84 -2.53
C LEU A 87 -12.52 11.99 -4.04
N ALA A 88 -11.48 12.20 -4.83
CA ALA A 88 -11.60 12.27 -6.28
C ALA A 88 -11.96 10.91 -6.88
N HIS A 89 -11.29 9.83 -6.44
CA HIS A 89 -11.57 8.47 -6.88
C HIS A 89 -12.95 7.96 -6.42
N ASP A 90 -13.41 8.37 -5.24
CA ASP A 90 -14.67 7.93 -4.66
C ASP A 90 -15.87 8.14 -5.59
N ARG A 91 -15.82 9.22 -6.37
CA ARG A 91 -16.86 9.60 -7.35
C ARG A 91 -16.96 8.68 -8.56
N HIS A 92 -15.90 7.91 -8.84
CA HIS A 92 -15.76 7.14 -10.08
C HIS A 92 -15.69 5.64 -9.84
N ILE A 93 -15.25 5.21 -8.65
CA ILE A 93 -15.06 3.79 -8.37
C ILE A 93 -16.35 3.20 -7.79
N PRO A 94 -16.92 2.14 -8.40
CA PRO A 94 -18.10 1.45 -7.86
C PRO A 94 -17.90 0.93 -6.43
N ALA A 95 -19.01 0.62 -5.77
CA ALA A 95 -18.99 0.01 -4.43
C ALA A 95 -18.39 -1.40 -4.45
N PHE A 96 -17.67 -1.74 -3.38
CA PHE A 96 -17.08 -3.05 -3.11
C PHE A 96 -17.08 -3.32 -1.60
N SER A 97 -17.02 -4.59 -1.22
CA SER A 97 -17.07 -5.03 0.19
C SER A 97 -15.68 -5.33 0.77
N SER A 98 -14.73 -5.72 -0.08
CA SER A 98 -13.40 -6.20 0.30
C SER A 98 -12.35 -5.84 -0.76
N PHE A 99 -11.26 -5.23 -0.33
CA PHE A 99 -10.20 -4.77 -1.22
C PHE A 99 -8.87 -5.43 -0.87
N LEU A 100 -8.20 -6.01 -1.86
CA LEU A 100 -6.87 -6.60 -1.67
C LEU A 100 -5.78 -5.51 -1.66
N GLN A 101 -4.95 -5.54 -0.62
CA GLN A 101 -3.68 -4.82 -0.57
C GLN A 101 -2.60 -5.65 -1.27
N PHE A 102 -2.16 -5.23 -2.45
CA PHE A 102 -1.19 -5.95 -3.29
C PHE A 102 0.11 -5.18 -3.51
N ALA A 103 0.04 -3.87 -3.75
CA ALA A 103 1.20 -3.02 -4.01
C ALA A 103 2.19 -3.06 -2.83
N ALA A 104 3.49 -3.07 -3.13
CA ALA A 104 4.47 -3.01 -2.04
C ALA A 104 4.34 -1.65 -1.30
N PRO A 105 4.50 -1.60 0.04
CA PRO A 105 4.34 -0.38 0.86
C PRO A 105 5.43 0.69 0.63
N THR A 106 6.16 0.56 -0.47
CA THR A 106 7.14 1.52 -0.99
C THR A 106 6.65 2.26 -2.24
N PHE A 107 5.45 1.94 -2.73
CA PHE A 107 4.77 2.61 -3.84
C PHE A 107 3.51 3.31 -3.33
N ASP A 108 3.17 4.44 -3.92
CA ASP A 108 2.05 5.29 -3.52
C ASP A 108 0.68 4.62 -3.72
N VAL A 109 0.57 3.74 -4.71
CA VAL A 109 -0.61 2.86 -4.90
C VAL A 109 -0.98 2.13 -3.62
N SER A 110 -0.01 1.67 -2.81
CA SER A 110 -0.31 1.00 -1.53
C SER A 110 -1.07 1.90 -0.54
N VAL A 111 -0.86 3.22 -0.57
CA VAL A 111 -1.61 4.18 0.27
C VAL A 111 -3.07 4.18 -0.16
N PHE A 112 -3.34 4.16 -1.47
CA PHE A 112 -4.70 4.06 -1.98
C PHE A 112 -5.33 2.73 -1.58
N GLU A 113 -4.67 1.60 -1.85
CA GLU A 113 -5.18 0.26 -1.52
C GLU A 113 -5.48 0.09 -0.03
N ILE A 114 -4.71 0.71 0.87
CA ILE A 114 -4.92 0.63 2.32
C ILE A 114 -6.03 1.57 2.77
N PHE A 115 -5.96 2.86 2.43
CA PHE A 115 -6.83 3.86 3.03
C PHE A 115 -8.16 4.04 2.31
N PHE A 116 -8.28 3.70 1.03
CA PHE A 116 -9.54 3.80 0.29
C PHE A 116 -10.64 2.84 0.80
N PRO A 117 -10.38 1.53 1.00
CA PRO A 117 -11.37 0.64 1.62
C PRO A 117 -11.72 1.09 3.05
N LEU A 118 -10.73 1.51 3.85
CA LEU A 118 -10.96 1.96 5.22
C LEU A 118 -11.82 3.24 5.26
N PHE A 119 -11.57 4.18 4.34
CA PHE A 119 -12.40 5.37 4.15
C PHE A 119 -13.86 5.03 3.82
N ARG A 120 -14.09 3.96 3.05
CA ARG A 120 -15.44 3.47 2.67
C ARG A 120 -16.10 2.55 3.71
N GLY A 121 -15.39 2.21 4.79
CA GLY A 121 -15.86 1.22 5.77
C GLY A 121 -15.88 -0.23 5.23
N SER A 122 -15.14 -0.48 4.15
CA SER A 122 -14.96 -1.82 3.55
C SER A 122 -13.83 -2.59 4.23
N THR A 123 -13.74 -3.89 3.96
CA THR A 123 -12.67 -4.75 4.50
C THR A 123 -11.38 -4.56 3.70
N LEU A 124 -10.26 -4.31 4.37
CA LEU A 124 -8.92 -4.42 3.79
C LEU A 124 -8.42 -5.85 3.96
N VAL A 125 -8.04 -6.51 2.87
CA VAL A 125 -7.49 -7.86 2.87
C VAL A 125 -5.99 -7.79 2.62
N THR A 126 -5.21 -8.39 3.50
CA THR A 126 -3.75 -8.53 3.39
C THR A 126 -3.38 -9.99 3.55
N VAL A 127 -2.45 -10.48 2.75
CA VAL A 127 -1.86 -11.82 2.86
C VAL A 127 -0.34 -11.73 2.63
N PRO A 128 0.45 -12.73 3.03
CA PRO A 128 1.88 -12.77 2.70
C PRO A 128 2.10 -12.58 1.19
N ARG A 129 3.17 -11.86 0.84
CA ARG A 129 3.43 -11.48 -0.56
C ARG A 129 3.72 -12.70 -1.42
N GLU A 130 4.44 -13.67 -0.86
CA GLU A 130 4.73 -14.97 -1.46
C GLU A 130 3.45 -15.69 -1.88
N ASP A 131 2.42 -15.72 -1.03
CA ASP A 131 1.15 -16.39 -1.32
C ASP A 131 0.39 -15.69 -2.45
N MET A 132 0.41 -14.35 -2.48
CA MET A 132 -0.18 -13.57 -3.58
C MET A 132 0.52 -13.82 -4.92
N LEU A 133 1.83 -14.00 -4.90
CA LEU A 133 2.62 -14.18 -6.12
C LEU A 133 2.58 -15.63 -6.62
N ASP A 134 2.35 -16.59 -5.72
CA ASP A 134 2.20 -18.01 -6.04
C ASP A 134 0.85 -18.31 -6.71
N ASP A 135 -0.27 -17.94 -6.07
CA ASP A 135 -1.61 -18.17 -6.61
C ASP A 135 -2.61 -17.08 -6.21
N LEU A 136 -2.48 -15.92 -6.86
CA LEU A 136 -3.40 -14.79 -6.68
C LEU A 136 -4.89 -15.18 -6.84
N PRO A 137 -5.31 -15.96 -7.87
CA PRO A 137 -6.69 -16.42 -7.96
C PRO A 137 -7.19 -17.17 -6.72
N SER A 138 -6.38 -18.04 -6.13
CA SER A 138 -6.75 -18.77 -4.92
C SER A 138 -6.92 -17.83 -3.72
N VAL A 139 -6.00 -16.88 -3.52
CA VAL A 139 -6.15 -15.82 -2.51
C VAL A 139 -7.46 -15.05 -2.68
N LEU A 140 -7.79 -14.62 -3.89
CA LEU A 140 -9.04 -13.88 -4.14
C LEU A 140 -10.28 -14.71 -3.80
N ARG A 141 -10.27 -16.01 -4.12
CA ARG A 141 -11.41 -16.90 -3.83
C ARG A 141 -11.55 -17.19 -2.33
N GLU A 142 -10.46 -17.52 -1.66
CA GLU A 142 -10.45 -17.91 -0.24
C GLU A 142 -10.77 -16.73 0.66
N MET A 143 -10.22 -15.56 0.36
CA MET A 143 -10.45 -14.33 1.12
C MET A 143 -11.71 -13.57 0.69
N ASN A 144 -12.45 -14.09 -0.29
CA ASN A 144 -13.67 -13.47 -0.86
C ASN A 144 -13.48 -12.04 -1.36
N VAL A 145 -12.30 -11.73 -1.92
CA VAL A 145 -11.99 -10.40 -2.44
C VAL A 145 -12.87 -10.07 -3.65
N ASP A 146 -13.51 -8.90 -3.63
CA ASP A 146 -14.35 -8.39 -4.72
C ASP A 146 -13.79 -7.14 -5.42
N ALA A 147 -12.71 -6.53 -4.90
CA ALA A 147 -11.97 -5.46 -5.55
C ALA A 147 -10.45 -5.58 -5.38
N CYS A 148 -9.69 -5.20 -6.41
CA CYS A 148 -8.24 -4.98 -6.30
C CYS A 148 -7.72 -4.00 -7.34
N GLU A 149 -6.51 -3.48 -7.11
CA GLU A 149 -5.76 -2.68 -8.06
C GLU A 149 -4.45 -3.40 -8.42
N LEU A 150 -4.19 -3.61 -9.70
CA LEU A 150 -3.02 -4.36 -10.16
C LEU A 150 -2.40 -3.68 -11.39
N THR A 151 -1.11 -3.87 -11.61
CA THR A 151 -0.57 -3.47 -12.92
C THR A 151 -1.11 -4.41 -14.02
N PRO A 152 -1.26 -3.93 -15.27
CA PRO A 152 -1.66 -4.78 -16.39
C PRO A 152 -0.84 -6.07 -16.53
N THR A 153 0.47 -6.02 -16.29
CA THR A 153 1.33 -7.22 -16.31
C THR A 153 0.92 -8.22 -15.24
N VAL A 154 0.66 -7.77 -14.01
CA VAL A 154 0.25 -8.64 -12.90
C VAL A 154 -1.13 -9.24 -13.16
N ALA A 155 -2.10 -8.44 -13.61
CA ALA A 155 -3.43 -8.94 -13.96
C ALA A 155 -3.36 -10.01 -15.07
N GLY A 156 -2.58 -9.76 -16.12
CA GLY A 156 -2.44 -10.69 -17.25
C GLY A 156 -1.72 -12.00 -16.90
N SER A 157 -0.73 -11.95 -16.01
CA SER A 157 0.12 -13.11 -15.67
C SER A 157 -0.39 -13.93 -14.49
N LEU A 158 -0.85 -13.27 -13.42
CA LEU A 158 -1.28 -13.94 -12.19
C LEU A 158 -2.78 -14.25 -12.18
N LEU A 159 -3.64 -13.28 -12.53
CA LEU A 159 -5.08 -13.56 -12.62
C LEU A 159 -5.42 -14.39 -13.86
N ARG A 160 -4.74 -14.12 -14.98
CA ARG A 160 -4.85 -14.79 -16.30
C ARG A 160 -6.20 -14.59 -16.99
N SER A 161 -7.29 -14.93 -16.32
CA SER A 161 -8.66 -14.87 -16.84
C SER A 161 -9.67 -14.66 -15.70
N ARG A 162 -10.77 -13.97 -16.00
CA ARG A 162 -11.86 -13.68 -15.05
C ARG A 162 -12.45 -14.95 -14.43
N GLN A 163 -12.48 -16.07 -15.15
CA GLN A 163 -13.04 -17.32 -14.64
C GLN A 163 -12.34 -17.84 -13.36
N TYR A 164 -11.07 -17.48 -13.15
CA TYR A 164 -10.31 -17.91 -11.97
C TYR A 164 -10.57 -17.04 -10.73
N ALA A 165 -11.14 -15.85 -10.93
CA ALA A 165 -11.51 -14.89 -9.89
C ALA A 165 -13.00 -14.50 -10.01
N PRO A 166 -13.95 -15.44 -9.88
CA PRO A 166 -15.37 -15.21 -10.20
C PRO A 166 -16.06 -14.19 -9.27
N LYS A 167 -15.49 -13.95 -8.08
CA LYS A 167 -15.99 -12.94 -7.12
C LYS A 167 -15.41 -11.55 -7.32
N LEU A 168 -14.35 -11.41 -8.13
CA LEU A 168 -13.75 -10.11 -8.43
C LEU A 168 -14.72 -9.31 -9.31
N ARG A 169 -15.22 -8.20 -8.77
CA ARG A 169 -16.19 -7.31 -9.42
C ARG A 169 -15.54 -6.04 -9.96
N LEU A 170 -14.46 -5.60 -9.32
CA LEU A 170 -13.73 -4.39 -9.66
C LEU A 170 -12.23 -4.71 -9.78
N LEU A 171 -11.67 -4.49 -10.97
CA LEU A 171 -10.24 -4.50 -11.20
C LEU A 171 -9.82 -3.11 -11.68
N LEU A 172 -9.04 -2.41 -10.86
CA LEU A 172 -8.36 -1.19 -11.25
C LEU A 172 -6.99 -1.54 -11.83
N THR A 173 -6.54 -0.79 -12.83
CA THR A 173 -5.21 -0.97 -13.40
C THR A 173 -4.43 0.31 -13.49
N ILE A 174 -3.17 0.28 -13.05
CA ILE A 174 -2.27 1.45 -13.00
C ILE A 174 -0.81 1.04 -13.22
N GLY A 175 0.05 2.02 -13.50
CA GLY A 175 1.51 1.86 -13.50
C GLY A 175 2.13 1.39 -14.82
N GLU A 176 1.32 0.84 -15.74
CA GLU A 176 1.77 0.43 -17.08
C GLU A 176 0.69 0.72 -18.12
N MET A 177 1.05 0.60 -19.40
CA MET A 177 0.08 0.67 -20.49
C MET A 177 -0.92 -0.49 -20.37
N LEU A 178 -2.21 -0.17 -20.38
CA LEU A 178 -3.29 -1.16 -20.34
C LEU A 178 -3.20 -2.10 -21.55
N SER A 179 -3.10 -3.40 -21.30
CA SER A 179 -2.92 -4.40 -22.36
C SER A 179 -4.27 -4.85 -22.95
N PRO A 180 -4.34 -5.14 -24.27
CA PRO A 180 -5.57 -5.67 -24.89
C PRO A 180 -6.05 -6.99 -24.28
N GLN A 181 -5.14 -7.80 -23.72
CA GLN A 181 -5.50 -9.03 -23.02
C GLN A 181 -6.32 -8.73 -21.77
N VAL A 182 -5.85 -7.80 -20.93
CA VAL A 182 -6.58 -7.43 -19.69
C VAL A 182 -7.94 -6.83 -20.03
N VAL A 183 -8.03 -6.01 -21.08
CA VAL A 183 -9.32 -5.47 -21.55
C VAL A 183 -10.28 -6.58 -22.00
N ARG A 184 -9.82 -7.59 -22.75
CA ARG A 184 -10.69 -8.69 -23.21
C ARG A 184 -11.20 -9.56 -22.05
N GLU A 185 -10.36 -9.83 -21.06
CA GLU A 185 -10.69 -10.72 -19.94
C GLU A 185 -11.49 -10.03 -18.84
N PHE A 186 -11.15 -8.77 -18.52
CA PHE A 186 -11.65 -8.05 -17.35
C PHE A 186 -12.39 -6.75 -17.70
N GLY A 187 -12.32 -6.30 -18.95
CA GLY A 187 -13.13 -5.17 -19.41
C GLY A 187 -14.61 -5.50 -19.34
N GLY A 188 -15.38 -4.64 -18.68
CA GLY A 188 -16.84 -4.66 -18.75
C GLY A 188 -17.31 -3.92 -20.00
N GLY A 189 -18.38 -4.40 -20.61
CA GLY A 189 -19.19 -3.60 -21.53
C GLY A 189 -20.23 -2.85 -20.72
N GLU A 190 -19.92 -1.61 -20.34
CA GLU A 190 -20.94 -0.57 -20.41
C GLU A 190 -20.88 0.05 -21.80
#